data_AF-A0A2S8F6R6-F1
#
_entry.id   AF-A0A2S8F6R6-F1
#
_cell.length_a   1.000
_cell.length_b   1.000
_cell.length_c   1.000
_cell.angle_alpha   90.00
_cell.angle_beta   90.00
_cell.angle_gamma   90.00
#
_symmetry.space_group_name_H-M   'P 1'
#
loop_
_entity.id
_entity.type
_entity.pdbx_description
1 polymer ?
#
loop_
_entity_poly.entity_id
_entity_poly.type
_entity_poly.pdbx_seq_one_letter_code
_entity_poly.pdbx_strand_id
1 'polypeptide(L)'
;MIVALGIVLANRHWYRKIKAAVDNGWVAPTSQTISLREAMLLVGAIFVVLCVAVPIARNEKPNQALHVTAEDTPFALPAGAHDVTYFRYHGGHYLQCSAEEDAFLAWYDQGVGTLESQAANVPLSPIQAPVGASIITGFADNGPITEPQSVTSGWQYYWNQEDRWVSVIYDRPNKRLYYKINTR
;
A
#
# COMPACT_ATOMS: atom_id res chain seq x y z
N MET A 1 -4.41 -25.22 -0.49
CA MET A 1 -4.25 -26.49 -1.24
C MET A 1 -5.47 -27.40 -1.15
N ILE A 2 -6.08 -27.60 0.02
CA ILE A 2 -7.29 -28.44 0.23
C ILE A 2 -8.50 -27.95 -0.59
N VAL A 3 -8.72 -26.64 -0.68
CA VAL A 3 -9.83 -26.03 -1.44
C VAL A 3 -9.70 -26.31 -2.95
N ALA A 4 -8.49 -26.22 -3.51
CA ALA A 4 -8.25 -26.48 -4.92
C ALA A 4 -8.51 -27.95 -5.27
N LEU A 5 -8.11 -28.89 -4.41
CA LEU A 5 -8.36 -30.31 -4.59
C LEU A 5 -9.87 -30.63 -4.54
N GLY A 6 -10.61 -29.97 -3.64
CA GLY A 6 -12.07 -30.09 -3.54
C GLY A 6 -12.80 -29.61 -4.80
N ILE A 7 -12.37 -28.49 -5.38
CA ILE A 7 -12.93 -27.96 -6.65
C ILE A 7 -12.69 -28.93 -7.81
N VAL A 8 -11.48 -29.50 -7.91
CA VAL A 8 -11.14 -30.47 -8.98
C VAL A 8 -11.98 -31.74 -8.88
N LEU A 9 -12.18 -32.28 -7.67
CA LEU A 9 -12.98 -33.48 -7.45
C LEU A 9 -14.48 -33.23 -7.73
N ALA A 10 -15.00 -32.07 -7.31
CA ALA A 10 -16.38 -31.68 -7.58
C ALA A 10 -16.63 -31.53 -9.08
N ASN A 11 -15.73 -30.85 -9.81
CA ASN A 11 -15.81 -30.70 -11.27
C ASN A 11 -15.75 -32.05 -11.99
N ARG A 12 -14.87 -32.95 -11.56
CA ARG A 12 -14.75 -34.29 -12.15
C ARG A 12 -16.03 -35.12 -11.94
N HIS A 13 -16.67 -35.01 -10.79
CA HIS A 13 -17.94 -35.69 -10.54
C HIS A 13 -19.08 -35.12 -11.40
N TRP A 14 -19.15 -33.79 -11.51
CA TRP A 14 -20.15 -33.10 -12.31
C TRP A 14 -20.01 -33.44 -13.81
N TYR A 15 -18.79 -33.43 -14.34
CA TYR A 15 -18.49 -33.83 -15.72
C TYR A 15 -18.98 -35.24 -16.06
N ARG A 16 -18.76 -36.22 -15.18
CA ARG A 16 -19.24 -37.60 -15.40
C ARG A 16 -20.76 -37.69 -15.47
N LYS A 17 -21.47 -36.90 -14.65
CA LYS A 17 -22.94 -36.85 -14.65
C LYS A 17 -23.49 -36.25 -15.94
N ILE A 18 -22.90 -35.16 -16.44
CA ILE A 18 -23.31 -34.60 -17.74
C ILE A 18 -23.09 -35.62 -18.85
N LYS A 19 -21.89 -36.23 -18.91
CA LYS A 19 -21.57 -37.17 -19.98
C LYS A 19 -22.54 -38.35 -20.01
N ALA A 20 -22.84 -38.95 -18.86
CA ALA A 20 -23.84 -40.01 -18.76
C ALA A 20 -25.26 -39.55 -19.13
N ALA A 21 -25.63 -38.30 -18.84
CA ALA A 21 -26.93 -37.75 -19.25
C ALA A 21 -27.01 -37.53 -20.77
N VAL A 22 -25.94 -37.00 -21.38
CA VAL A 22 -25.84 -36.81 -22.84
C VAL A 22 -25.88 -38.14 -23.58
N ASP A 23 -25.14 -39.15 -23.10
CA ASP A 23 -25.13 -40.50 -23.67
C ASP A 23 -26.52 -41.17 -23.61
N ASN A 24 -27.38 -40.75 -22.67
CA ASN A 24 -28.76 -41.22 -22.52
C ASN A 24 -29.81 -40.34 -23.26
N GLY A 25 -29.38 -39.46 -24.17
CA GLY A 25 -30.29 -38.65 -25.00
C GLY A 25 -30.95 -37.49 -24.27
N TRP A 26 -30.35 -36.99 -23.19
CA TRP A 26 -30.89 -35.86 -22.44
C TRP A 26 -30.87 -34.55 -23.26
N VAL A 27 -32.03 -33.93 -23.40
CA VAL A 27 -32.19 -32.59 -24.01
C VAL A 27 -32.12 -31.55 -22.90
N ALA A 28 -31.18 -30.61 -23.00
CA ALA A 28 -31.02 -29.57 -21.98
C ALA A 28 -32.27 -28.68 -21.90
N PRO A 29 -32.76 -28.34 -20.69
CA PRO A 29 -33.90 -27.45 -20.54
C PRO A 29 -33.56 -26.06 -21.09
N THR A 30 -34.48 -25.48 -21.87
CA THR A 30 -34.34 -24.18 -22.53
C THR A 30 -34.46 -22.99 -21.59
N SER A 31 -34.88 -23.18 -20.33
CA SER A 31 -34.93 -22.12 -19.32
C SER A 31 -33.79 -22.24 -18.32
N GLN A 32 -32.94 -21.21 -18.28
CA GLN A 32 -31.94 -21.03 -17.24
C GLN A 32 -32.64 -20.56 -15.96
N THR A 33 -33.17 -21.52 -15.19
CA THR A 33 -33.69 -21.25 -13.85
C THR A 33 -32.59 -21.53 -12.84
N ILE A 34 -32.18 -20.51 -12.09
CA ILE A 34 -31.22 -20.68 -10.98
C ILE A 34 -31.91 -21.52 -9.91
N SER A 35 -31.36 -22.69 -9.63
CA SER A 35 -31.88 -23.56 -8.59
C SER A 35 -31.65 -22.95 -7.19
N LEU A 36 -32.51 -23.28 -6.23
CA LEU A 36 -32.34 -22.85 -4.84
C LEU A 36 -30.95 -23.21 -4.29
N ARG A 37 -30.42 -24.37 -4.71
CA ARG A 37 -29.07 -24.82 -4.34
C ARG A 37 -27.98 -23.88 -4.88
N GLU A 38 -28.09 -23.45 -6.13
CA GLU A 38 -27.14 -22.50 -6.74
C GLU A 38 -27.24 -21.12 -6.09
N ALA A 39 -28.45 -20.66 -5.76
CA ALA A 39 -28.64 -19.42 -5.01
C ALA A 39 -27.99 -19.50 -3.61
N MET A 40 -28.18 -20.61 -2.88
CA MET A 40 -27.55 -20.82 -1.57
C MET A 40 -26.02 -20.86 -1.66
N LEU A 41 -25.46 -21.49 -2.70
CA LEU A 41 -24.01 -21.51 -2.94
C LEU A 41 -23.45 -20.12 -3.25
N LEU A 42 -24.18 -19.32 -4.04
CA LEU A 42 -23.78 -17.95 -4.37
C LEU A 42 -23.81 -17.05 -3.14
N VAL A 43 -24.87 -17.13 -2.32
CA VAL A 43 -24.96 -16.39 -1.05
C VAL A 43 -23.84 -16.82 -0.10
N GLY A 44 -23.59 -18.13 0.02
CA GLY A 44 -22.49 -18.65 0.83
C GLY A 44 -21.12 -18.14 0.37
N ALA A 45 -20.88 -18.08 -0.94
CA ALA A 45 -19.64 -17.55 -1.50
C ALA A 45 -19.47 -16.05 -1.19
N ILE A 46 -20.53 -15.24 -1.35
CA ILE A 46 -20.52 -13.82 -0.96
C ILE A 46 -20.20 -13.68 0.54
N PHE A 47 -20.81 -14.50 1.38
CA PHE A 47 -20.59 -14.44 2.83
C PHE A 47 -19.14 -14.73 3.20
N VAL A 48 -18.52 -15.73 2.59
CA VAL A 48 -17.09 -16.04 2.80
C VAL A 48 -16.20 -14.87 2.37
N VAL A 49 -16.48 -14.26 1.21
CA VAL A 49 -15.73 -13.08 0.74
C VAL A 49 -15.89 -11.92 1.72
N LEU A 50 -17.10 -11.63 2.19
CA LEU A 50 -17.36 -10.55 3.15
C LEU A 50 -16.70 -10.81 4.51
N CYS A 51 -16.73 -12.05 5.01
CA CYS A 51 -16.07 -12.43 6.26
C CYS A 51 -14.56 -12.20 6.23
N VAL A 52 -13.93 -12.25 5.05
CA VAL A 52 -12.49 -11.95 4.88
C VAL A 52 -12.27 -10.47 4.59
N ALA A 53 -13.05 -9.88 3.68
CA ALA A 53 -12.86 -8.50 3.23
C ALA A 53 -13.18 -7.46 4.32
N VAL A 54 -14.21 -7.68 5.15
CA VAL A 54 -14.63 -6.71 6.17
C VAL A 54 -13.58 -6.53 7.27
N PRO A 55 -12.98 -7.59 7.85
CA PRO A 55 -11.88 -7.42 8.80
C PRO A 55 -10.67 -6.73 8.20
N ILE A 56 -10.32 -7.03 6.94
CA ILE A 56 -9.22 -6.36 6.23
C ILE A 56 -9.51 -4.87 6.12
N ALA A 57 -10.69 -4.51 5.60
CA ALA A 57 -11.09 -3.12 5.45
C ALA A 57 -11.18 -2.35 6.79
N ARG A 58 -11.54 -3.04 7.88
CA ARG A 58 -11.60 -2.43 9.22
C ARG A 58 -10.24 -2.29 9.89
N ASN A 59 -9.29 -3.18 9.58
CA ASN A 59 -7.95 -3.18 10.16
C ASN A 59 -6.93 -2.42 9.30
N GLU A 60 -7.33 -1.94 8.12
CA GLU A 60 -6.49 -1.03 7.34
C GLU A 60 -6.34 0.30 8.07
N LYS A 61 -5.09 0.65 8.38
CA LYS A 61 -4.74 1.97 8.90
C LYS A 61 -5.19 3.05 7.90
N PRO A 62 -5.63 4.22 8.37
CA PRO A 62 -6.14 5.26 7.50
C PRO A 62 -5.09 5.66 6.46
N ASN A 63 -5.54 6.11 5.28
CA ASN A 63 -4.63 6.58 4.22
C ASN A 63 -3.95 7.91 4.57
N GLN A 64 -4.42 8.61 5.61
CA GLN A 64 -3.87 9.90 5.99
C GLN A 64 -4.03 10.12 7.49
N ALA A 65 -3.06 10.80 8.10
CA ALA A 65 -3.11 11.19 9.50
C ALA A 65 -2.19 12.40 9.77
N LEU A 66 -2.53 13.18 10.80
CA LEU A 66 -1.73 14.29 11.31
C LEU A 66 -1.27 13.96 12.73
N HIS A 67 0.01 14.22 13.04
CA HIS A 67 0.54 14.21 14.40
C HIS A 67 0.28 12.91 15.18
N VAL A 68 0.40 11.75 14.52
CA VAL A 68 0.22 10.42 15.14
C VAL A 68 1.54 9.83 15.62
N THR A 69 1.47 8.76 16.40
CA THR A 69 2.66 8.00 16.82
C THR A 69 3.16 7.10 15.68
N ALA A 70 4.41 6.65 15.75
CA ALA A 70 4.94 5.71 14.77
C ALA A 70 4.14 4.40 14.68
N GLU A 71 3.65 3.90 15.81
CA GLU A 71 2.88 2.65 15.92
C GLU A 71 1.54 2.72 15.20
N ASP A 72 0.97 3.92 15.06
CA ASP A 72 -0.31 4.14 14.37
C ASP A 72 -0.15 4.23 12.85
N THR A 73 1.07 4.17 12.33
CA THR A 73 1.33 4.32 10.89
C THR A 73 1.57 2.98 10.19
N PRO A 74 1.23 2.86 8.89
CA PRO A 74 1.50 1.65 8.12
C PRO A 74 2.95 1.56 7.61
N PHE A 75 3.85 2.46 8.03
CA PHE A 75 5.20 2.59 7.48
C PHE A 75 6.27 2.13 8.47
N ALA A 76 7.38 1.63 7.94
CA ALA A 76 8.61 1.46 8.71
C ALA A 76 9.30 2.83 8.84
N LEU A 77 9.43 3.33 10.06
CA LEU A 77 9.97 4.65 10.37
C LEU A 77 11.31 4.55 11.09
N PRO A 78 12.11 5.64 11.13
CA PRO A 78 13.27 5.71 11.99
C PRO A 78 12.95 5.36 13.45
N ALA A 79 13.91 4.74 14.13
CA ALA A 79 13.76 4.41 15.55
C ALA A 79 13.51 5.68 16.38
N GLY A 80 12.50 5.65 17.26
CA GLY A 80 12.10 6.82 18.06
C GLY A 80 11.37 7.91 17.27
N ALA A 81 10.95 7.64 16.03
CA ALA A 81 10.13 8.56 15.26
C ALA A 81 8.83 8.88 15.98
N HIS A 82 8.47 10.16 16.00
CA HIS A 82 7.25 10.66 16.59
C HIS A 82 6.72 11.85 15.78
N ASP A 83 5.54 12.34 16.15
CA ASP A 83 4.88 13.44 15.46
C ASP A 83 4.76 13.17 13.94
N VAL A 84 4.19 12.01 13.63
CA VAL A 84 4.13 11.49 12.26
C VAL A 84 2.91 12.04 11.55
N THR A 85 3.14 12.61 10.38
CA THR A 85 2.11 13.08 9.46
C THR A 85 2.32 12.41 8.12
N TYR A 86 1.27 11.84 7.55
CA TYR A 86 1.39 11.13 6.27
C TYR A 86 0.15 11.23 5.40
N PHE A 87 0.35 11.02 4.11
CA PHE A 87 -0.68 10.88 3.09
C PHE A 87 -0.28 9.78 2.12
N ARG A 88 -1.11 8.75 2.00
CA ARG A 88 -0.95 7.59 1.11
C ARG A 88 -1.97 7.70 -0.01
N TYR A 89 -1.50 7.54 -1.24
CA TYR A 89 -2.34 7.53 -2.43
C TYR A 89 -1.95 6.37 -3.33
N HIS A 90 -2.72 6.15 -4.39
CA HIS A 90 -2.45 5.05 -5.30
C HIS A 90 -1.19 5.32 -6.12
N GLY A 91 -0.12 4.60 -5.81
CA GLY A 91 1.18 4.75 -6.47
C GLY A 91 2.19 5.58 -5.69
N GLY A 92 1.94 5.95 -4.44
CA GLY A 92 2.93 6.69 -3.68
C GLY A 92 2.49 7.09 -2.28
N HIS A 93 3.37 7.80 -1.58
CA HIS A 93 3.03 8.42 -0.31
C HIS A 93 3.96 9.58 0.03
N TYR A 94 3.46 10.41 0.93
CA TYR A 94 4.15 11.51 1.58
C TYR A 94 4.18 11.20 3.07
N LEU A 95 5.31 11.39 3.71
CA LEU A 95 5.54 11.08 5.11
C LEU A 95 6.44 12.15 5.72
N GLN A 96 6.11 12.54 6.95
CA GLN A 96 6.86 13.51 7.73
C GLN A 96 6.90 13.03 9.16
N CYS A 97 8.06 13.06 9.80
CA CYS A 97 8.17 12.71 11.21
C CYS A 97 9.36 13.41 11.85
N SER A 98 9.32 13.57 13.16
CA SER A 98 10.48 13.95 13.96
C SER A 98 11.32 12.72 14.25
N ALA A 99 12.63 12.80 13.99
CA ALA A 99 13.59 11.73 14.25
C ALA A 99 14.98 12.30 14.52
N GLU A 100 15.79 11.61 15.31
CA GLU A 100 17.21 11.96 15.48
C GLU A 100 18.01 11.61 14.23
N GLU A 101 19.12 12.31 13.99
CA GLU A 101 19.90 12.17 12.77
C GLU A 101 20.49 10.76 12.61
N ASP A 102 21.03 10.20 13.69
CA ASP A 102 21.59 8.85 13.67
C ASP A 102 20.51 7.78 13.37
N ALA A 103 19.29 7.99 13.90
CA ALA A 103 18.16 7.10 13.64
C ALA A 103 17.68 7.20 12.19
N PHE A 104 17.69 8.41 11.63
CA PHE A 104 17.41 8.65 10.21
C PHE A 104 18.44 7.95 9.31
N LEU A 105 19.73 8.09 9.59
CA LEU A 105 20.80 7.46 8.81
C LEU A 105 20.69 5.94 8.87
N ALA A 106 20.49 5.37 10.06
CA ALA A 106 20.28 3.94 10.24
C ALA A 106 19.04 3.42 9.50
N TRP A 107 17.96 4.20 9.46
CA TRP A 107 16.77 3.88 8.67
C TRP A 107 17.02 3.96 7.17
N TYR A 108 17.78 4.94 6.70
CA TYR A 108 18.17 5.06 5.30
C TYR A 108 19.01 3.86 4.83
N ASP A 109 19.97 3.44 5.65
CA ASP A 109 20.86 2.31 5.38
C ASP A 109 20.13 0.96 5.32
N GLN A 110 18.93 0.84 5.92
CA GLN A 110 18.09 -0.36 5.80
C GLN A 110 17.44 -0.51 4.42
N GLY A 111 17.52 0.52 3.57
CA GLY A 111 16.96 0.53 2.22
C GLY A 111 15.63 1.26 2.16
N VAL A 112 15.69 2.52 1.72
CA VAL A 112 14.53 3.39 1.53
C VAL A 112 14.24 3.58 0.05
N GLY A 113 12.96 3.64 -0.33
CA GLY A 113 12.53 3.80 -1.73
C GLY A 113 12.16 2.48 -2.40
N THR A 114 12.24 2.46 -3.74
CA THR A 114 11.96 1.26 -4.53
C THR A 114 13.23 0.44 -4.75
N LEU A 115 13.10 -0.78 -5.26
CA LEU A 115 14.26 -1.61 -5.63
C LEU A 115 15.13 -0.90 -6.68
N GLU A 116 14.51 -0.19 -7.62
CA GLU A 116 15.20 0.57 -8.66
C GLU A 116 15.97 1.76 -8.08
N SER A 117 15.38 2.49 -7.12
CA SER A 117 16.05 3.64 -6.48
C SER A 117 17.25 3.20 -5.65
N GLN A 118 17.16 2.03 -5.01
CA GLN A 118 18.27 1.42 -4.28
C GLN A 118 19.36 0.91 -5.24
N ALA A 119 18.99 0.26 -6.34
CA ALA A 119 19.93 -0.23 -7.34
C ALA A 119 20.69 0.88 -8.07
N ALA A 120 20.12 2.10 -8.13
CA ALA A 120 20.75 3.25 -8.75
C ALA A 120 21.99 3.77 -8.01
N ASN A 121 22.23 3.33 -6.77
CA ASN A 121 23.40 3.73 -5.95
C ASN A 121 23.61 5.25 -5.86
N VAL A 122 22.53 6.03 -5.90
CA VAL A 122 22.61 7.48 -5.70
C VAL A 122 22.94 7.76 -4.22
N PRO A 123 24.04 8.48 -3.91
CA PRO A 123 24.43 8.68 -2.53
C PRO A 123 23.54 9.71 -1.84
N LEU A 124 23.28 9.48 -0.56
CA LEU A 124 22.77 10.52 0.33
C LEU A 124 23.79 11.65 0.39
N SER A 125 23.34 12.88 0.12
CA SER A 125 24.23 14.05 -0.02
C SER A 125 23.91 15.11 1.03
N PRO A 126 24.92 15.81 1.59
CA PRO A 126 24.67 16.90 2.51
C PRO A 126 24.03 18.08 1.78
N ILE A 127 23.16 18.81 2.48
CA ILE A 127 22.53 20.03 1.97
C ILE A 127 23.54 21.18 2.05
N GLN A 128 23.95 21.70 0.89
CA GLN A 128 24.89 22.82 0.75
C GLN A 128 24.21 24.16 0.41
N ALA A 129 23.00 24.11 -0.14
CA ALA A 129 22.17 25.25 -0.48
C ALA A 129 20.72 24.95 -0.07
N PRO A 130 19.89 25.97 0.24
CA PRO A 130 18.52 25.74 0.67
C PRO A 130 17.72 24.89 -0.33
N VAL A 131 17.08 23.83 0.17
CA VAL A 131 16.20 22.95 -0.62
C VAL A 131 14.76 23.05 -0.14
N GLY A 132 13.83 22.97 -1.09
CA GLY A 132 12.40 23.00 -0.80
C GLY A 132 11.90 21.63 -0.32
N ALA A 133 11.28 21.61 0.85
CA ALA A 133 10.40 20.55 1.31
C ALA A 133 8.93 21.05 1.24
N SER A 134 7.97 20.12 1.29
CA SER A 134 6.56 20.50 1.44
C SER A 134 6.04 19.86 2.71
N ILE A 135 5.59 20.68 3.66
CA ILE A 135 5.01 20.27 4.93
C ILE A 135 3.53 20.01 4.71
N ILE A 136 2.98 18.92 5.24
CA ILE A 136 1.54 18.67 5.23
C ILE A 136 0.95 19.39 6.43
N THR A 137 0.07 20.36 6.18
CA THR A 137 -0.60 21.14 7.24
C THR A 137 -2.06 20.73 7.42
N GLY A 138 -2.61 19.96 6.47
CA GLY A 138 -3.97 19.45 6.55
C GLY A 138 -4.33 18.56 5.35
N PHE A 139 -5.60 18.18 5.27
CA PHE A 139 -6.14 17.39 4.17
C PHE A 139 -7.40 18.07 3.62
N ALA A 140 -7.53 18.09 2.29
CA ALA A 140 -8.73 18.46 1.56
C ALA A 140 -9.23 17.26 0.75
N ASP A 141 -10.41 17.37 0.15
CA ASP A 141 -11.02 16.28 -0.64
C ASP A 141 -10.11 15.75 -1.77
N ASN A 142 -9.25 16.61 -2.31
CA ASN A 142 -8.37 16.31 -3.43
C ASN A 142 -6.91 15.97 -3.02
N GLY A 143 -6.61 15.86 -1.72
CA GLY A 143 -5.27 15.49 -1.24
C GLY A 143 -4.73 16.36 -0.10
N PRO A 144 -3.42 16.26 0.20
CA PRO A 144 -2.81 17.00 1.30
C PRO A 144 -2.70 18.48 0.96
N ILE A 145 -3.05 19.31 1.93
CA ILE A 145 -2.73 20.74 1.91
C ILE A 145 -1.27 20.84 2.35
N THR A 146 -0.45 21.44 1.50
CA THR A 146 0.98 21.56 1.78
C THR A 146 1.48 23.00 1.77
N GLU A 147 2.38 23.30 2.69
CA GLU A 147 3.11 24.57 2.74
C GLU A 147 4.58 24.37 2.36
N PRO A 148 5.19 25.31 1.63
CA PRO A 148 6.60 25.24 1.30
C PRO A 148 7.45 25.47 2.56
N GLN A 149 8.49 24.64 2.72
CA GLN A 149 9.49 24.76 3.78
C GLN A 149 10.88 24.82 3.15
N SER A 150 11.72 25.73 3.61
CA SER A 150 13.12 25.79 3.20
C SER A 150 13.99 25.03 4.20
N VAL A 151 14.70 24.01 3.74
CA VAL A 151 15.65 23.22 4.53
C VAL A 151 17.06 23.68 4.17
N THR A 152 17.77 24.21 5.15
CA THR A 152 19.08 24.85 4.93
C THR A 152 20.27 23.96 5.30
N SER A 153 20.05 22.90 6.08
CA SER A 153 21.11 21.96 6.46
C SER A 153 20.55 20.59 6.84
N GLY A 154 21.38 19.56 6.65
CA GLY A 154 21.03 18.15 6.87
C GLY A 154 21.36 17.32 5.64
N TRP A 155 20.48 16.39 5.28
CA TRP A 155 20.72 15.41 4.22
C TRP A 155 19.62 15.45 3.17
N GLN A 156 19.98 15.15 1.93
CA GLN A 156 19.05 15.01 0.83
C GLN A 156 19.41 13.82 -0.03
N TYR A 157 18.38 13.16 -0.54
CA TYR A 157 18.45 12.17 -1.58
C TYR A 157 17.30 12.40 -2.55
N TYR A 158 17.62 12.34 -3.83
CA TYR A 158 16.64 12.41 -4.89
C TYR A 158 17.03 11.42 -5.97
N TRP A 159 16.08 10.56 -6.33
CA TRP A 159 16.18 9.66 -7.45
C TRP A 159 14.92 9.81 -8.31
N ASN A 160 15.09 9.74 -9.62
CA ASN A 160 14.01 9.84 -10.59
C ASN A 160 14.33 8.93 -11.79
N GLN A 161 13.31 8.21 -12.25
CA GLN A 161 13.30 7.51 -13.52
C GLN A 161 11.88 7.55 -14.13
N GLU A 162 11.74 8.17 -15.30
CA GLU A 162 10.45 8.35 -16.01
C GLU A 162 9.43 9.08 -15.14
N ASP A 163 8.32 8.44 -14.78
CA ASP A 163 7.29 8.99 -13.90
C ASP A 163 7.55 8.67 -12.42
N ARG A 164 8.53 7.79 -12.12
CA ARG A 164 8.84 7.35 -10.76
C ARG A 164 9.91 8.23 -10.14
N TRP A 165 9.74 8.54 -8.86
CA TRP A 165 10.72 9.30 -8.12
C TRP A 165 10.66 9.02 -6.62
N VAL A 166 11.79 9.19 -5.96
CA VAL A 166 11.94 9.09 -4.51
C VAL A 166 12.68 10.33 -4.04
N SER A 167 12.15 11.01 -3.04
CA SER A 167 12.77 12.16 -2.40
C SER A 167 12.79 11.95 -0.89
N VAL A 168 13.98 12.07 -0.32
CA VAL A 168 14.23 11.99 1.13
C VAL A 168 14.97 13.28 1.49
N ILE A 169 14.46 14.03 2.46
CA ILE A 169 15.10 15.23 2.98
C ILE A 169 15.07 15.14 4.50
N TYR A 170 16.22 15.26 5.14
CA TYR A 170 16.34 15.37 6.58
C TYR A 170 16.81 16.78 6.94
N ASP A 171 15.98 17.51 7.68
CA ASP A 171 16.24 18.84 8.21
C ASP A 171 16.86 18.71 9.60
N ARG A 172 18.17 18.94 9.68
CA ARG A 172 18.94 18.75 10.90
C ARG A 172 18.52 19.72 12.03
N PRO A 173 18.38 21.04 11.79
CA PRO A 173 17.91 21.99 12.81
C PRO A 173 16.57 21.62 13.43
N ASN A 174 15.61 21.20 12.60
CA ASN A 174 14.26 20.87 13.06
C ASN A 174 14.08 19.39 13.42
N LYS A 175 15.14 18.57 13.26
CA LYS A 175 15.13 17.11 13.45
C LYS A 175 13.95 16.45 12.72
N ARG A 176 13.70 16.88 11.49
CA ARG A 176 12.50 16.54 10.73
C ARG A 176 12.87 15.79 9.47
N LEU A 177 12.29 14.62 9.29
CA LEU A 177 12.35 13.84 8.06
C LEU A 177 11.16 14.20 7.18
N TYR A 178 11.42 14.46 5.90
CA TYR A 178 10.44 14.57 4.83
C TYR A 178 10.72 13.48 3.80
N TYR A 179 9.76 12.60 3.61
CA TYR A 179 9.86 11.50 2.66
C TYR A 179 8.70 11.56 1.68
N LYS A 180 9.01 11.38 0.40
CA LYS A 180 8.03 11.37 -0.67
C LYS A 180 8.43 10.37 -1.73
N ILE A 181 7.48 9.60 -2.21
CA ILE A 181 7.70 8.59 -3.25
C ILE A 181 6.53 8.55 -4.22
N ASN A 182 6.83 8.50 -5.50
CA ASN A 182 5.93 8.13 -6.57
C ASN A 182 6.50 6.90 -7.31
N THR A 183 5.72 5.84 -7.40
CA THR A 183 6.09 4.56 -8.04
C THR A 183 5.31 4.30 -9.32
N ARG A 184 4.58 5.30 -9.81
CA ARG A 184 3.85 5.25 -11.07
C ARG A 184 4.54 6.08 -12.10
#